data_AF-E8RRN7-F1
#
_entry.id   AF-E8RRN7-F1
#
_cell.length_a   1.000
_cell.length_b   1.000
_cell.length_c   1.000
_cell.angle_alpha   90.00
_cell.angle_beta   90.00
_cell.angle_gamma   90.00
#
_symmetry.space_group_name_H-M   'P 1'
#
loop_
_entity.id
_entity.type
_entity.pdbx_description
1 polymer ?
#
loop_
_entity_poly.entity_id
_entity_poly.type
_entity_poly.pdbx_seq_one_letter_code
_entity_poly.pdbx_strand_id
1 'polypeptide(L)'
;MRRTRLNVVPPSAKGGVIEAEMMGGMGEPAHEVINVVPVPLNNTNSLQSLVDATISARESRTQRVRRLQEEAKSLAREQISELEILIDATAKMAHEIAEGGEAYPVGARELSRRLADELPRTLQTLRIVAKKSL
;
A
#
# COMPACT_ATOMS: atom_id res chain seq x y z
N MET A 1 13.19 35.05 5.54
CA MET A 1 12.87 33.63 5.78
C MET A 1 14.07 32.77 5.38
N ARG A 2 14.83 32.26 6.36
CA ARG A 2 16.09 31.52 6.15
C ARG A 2 15.78 30.01 6.10
N ARG A 3 16.15 29.35 4.99
CA ARG A 3 16.00 27.90 4.80
C ARG A 3 17.25 27.18 5.34
N THR A 4 17.13 26.51 6.47
CA THR A 4 18.20 25.68 7.05
C THR A 4 18.27 24.36 6.28
N ARG A 5 19.40 24.12 5.59
CA ARG A 5 19.66 22.82 4.93
C ARG A 5 20.09 21.81 5.99
N LEU A 6 19.31 20.74 6.13
CA LEU A 6 19.64 19.58 6.95
C LEU A 6 20.78 18.82 6.27
N ASN A 7 21.95 18.79 6.93
CA ASN A 7 23.14 18.09 6.44
C ASN A 7 23.02 16.62 6.88
N VAL A 8 22.86 15.69 5.92
CA VAL A 8 22.84 14.25 6.20
C VAL A 8 24.13 13.65 5.65
N VAL A 9 24.99 13.20 6.56
CA VAL A 9 26.27 12.54 6.26
C VAL A 9 26.01 11.06 5.96
N PRO A 10 26.49 10.50 4.84
CA PRO A 10 26.37 9.06 4.58
C PRO A 10 27.34 8.26 5.48
N PRO A 11 26.96 7.06 5.97
CA PRO A 11 27.84 6.26 6.82
C PRO A 11 28.97 5.65 5.99
N SER A 12 30.22 5.94 6.36
CA SER A 12 31.42 5.33 5.79
C SER A 12 31.41 3.81 5.97
N ALA A 13 31.46 3.08 4.85
CA ALA A 13 31.66 1.65 4.82
C ALA A 13 33.08 1.32 5.34
N LYS A 14 33.17 0.64 6.48
CA LYS A 14 34.40 0.01 6.98
C LYS A 14 34.70 -1.22 6.13
N GLY A 15 35.58 -1.09 5.15
CA GLY A 15 36.27 -2.21 4.48
C GLY A 15 37.53 -2.59 5.26
N GLY A 16 37.72 -3.89 5.46
CA GLY A 16 38.64 -4.48 6.43
C GLY A 16 40.12 -4.54 6.03
N VAL A 17 40.93 -4.59 7.10
CA VAL A 17 42.16 -5.38 7.34
C VAL A 17 43.03 -5.75 6.15
N ILE A 18 44.25 -5.18 6.09
CA ILE A 18 45.51 -5.93 6.12
C ILE A 18 46.67 -4.96 6.40
N GLU A 19 47.26 -4.99 7.60
CA GLU A 19 48.62 -4.47 7.84
C GLU A 19 49.44 -5.62 8.41
N ALA A 20 50.17 -6.27 7.50
CA ALA A 20 51.27 -7.18 7.82
C ALA A 20 52.57 -6.36 7.71
N GLU A 21 53.18 -6.14 8.87
CA GLU A 21 54.57 -6.49 9.14
C GLU A 21 55.67 -6.26 8.07
N MET A 22 56.72 -5.57 8.54
CA MET A 22 58.16 -5.75 8.25
C MET A 22 58.85 -4.73 7.33
N MET A 23 59.82 -4.04 7.93
CA MET A 23 60.95 -3.36 7.29
C MET A 23 61.83 -4.36 6.52
N GLY A 24 62.33 -3.93 5.35
CA GLY A 24 63.67 -4.28 4.89
C GLY A 24 63.80 -4.73 3.44
N GLY A 25 64.77 -4.14 2.72
CA GLY A 25 65.47 -4.83 1.63
C GLY A 25 65.29 -4.22 0.23
N MET A 26 66.41 -3.74 -0.32
CA MET A 26 66.60 -3.27 -1.71
C MET A 26 66.36 -4.36 -2.76
N GLY A 27 65.90 -3.97 -3.95
CA GLY A 27 66.01 -4.75 -5.19
C GLY A 27 65.10 -4.25 -6.33
N GLU A 28 65.66 -3.65 -7.38
CA GLU A 28 65.04 -3.64 -8.72
C GLU A 28 64.99 -5.08 -9.25
N PRO A 29 63.98 -5.55 -10.05
CA PRO A 29 63.88 -5.16 -11.48
C PRO A 29 62.50 -5.36 -12.19
N ALA A 30 62.50 -5.05 -13.50
CA ALA A 30 61.64 -5.57 -14.58
C ALA A 30 60.37 -4.79 -14.98
N HIS A 31 60.41 -4.23 -16.20
CA HIS A 31 59.27 -3.73 -16.93
C HIS A 31 58.36 -4.89 -17.38
N GLU A 32 57.23 -5.08 -16.72
CA GLU A 32 56.17 -6.00 -17.15
C GLU A 32 55.19 -5.26 -18.08
N VAL A 33 55.16 -5.66 -19.35
CA VAL A 33 54.27 -5.10 -20.37
C VAL A 33 52.85 -5.57 -20.06
N ILE A 34 52.00 -4.68 -19.55
CA ILE A 34 50.59 -4.93 -19.33
C ILE A 34 49.92 -5.15 -20.69
N ASN A 35 49.57 -6.40 -21.00
CA ASN A 35 48.82 -6.73 -22.21
C ASN A 35 47.35 -6.37 -21.99
N VAL A 36 46.94 -5.19 -22.46
CA VAL A 36 45.55 -4.72 -22.34
C VAL A 36 44.71 -5.38 -23.43
N VAL A 37 43.99 -6.45 -23.06
CA VAL A 37 42.95 -7.01 -23.93
C VAL A 37 41.72 -6.08 -23.88
N PRO A 38 41.26 -5.50 -25.00
CA PRO A 38 40.08 -4.65 -24.99
C PRO A 38 38.84 -5.50 -24.75
N VAL A 39 38.16 -5.31 -23.61
CA VAL A 39 36.82 -5.84 -23.39
C VAL A 39 35.85 -4.97 -24.18
N PRO A 40 35.08 -5.51 -25.15
CA PRO A 40 34.10 -4.71 -25.87
C PRO A 40 32.95 -4.34 -24.94
N LEU A 41 32.83 -3.03 -24.65
CA LEU A 41 31.71 -2.41 -23.94
C LEU A 41 30.45 -2.46 -24.81
N ASN A 42 29.77 -3.61 -24.88
CA ASN A 42 28.45 -3.69 -25.51
C ASN A 42 27.37 -3.16 -24.54
N ASN A 43 27.44 -1.86 -24.22
CA ASN A 43 26.64 -1.17 -23.20
C ASN A 43 25.34 -0.54 -23.76
N THR A 44 24.98 -0.81 -25.01
CA THR A 44 23.82 -0.20 -25.67
C THR A 44 22.49 -0.85 -25.26
N ASN A 45 22.46 -2.16 -25.05
CA ASN A 45 21.23 -2.88 -24.66
C ASN A 45 20.78 -2.60 -23.22
N SER A 46 21.72 -2.37 -22.30
CA SER A 46 21.46 -2.08 -20.88
C SER A 46 20.80 -0.71 -20.69
N LEU A 47 21.27 0.31 -21.43
CA LEU A 47 20.68 1.64 -21.39
C LEU A 47 19.30 1.67 -22.05
N GLN A 48 19.11 0.93 -23.15
CA GLN A 48 17.82 0.84 -23.82
C GLN A 48 16.77 0.16 -22.93
N SER A 49 17.14 -0.88 -22.19
CA SER A 49 16.29 -1.56 -21.21
C SER A 49 15.90 -0.67 -20.03
N LEU A 50 16.82 0.16 -19.52
CA LEU A 50 16.52 1.16 -18.48
C LEU A 50 15.58 2.25 -19.00
N VAL A 51 15.73 2.66 -20.27
CA VAL A 51 14.83 3.61 -20.92
C VAL A 51 13.46 3.00 -21.13
N ASP A 52 13.36 1.76 -21.62
CA ASP A 52 12.08 1.04 -21.76
C ASP A 52 11.41 0.81 -20.40
N ALA A 53 12.17 0.46 -19.36
CA ALA A 53 11.67 0.32 -18.01
C ALA A 53 11.18 1.66 -17.43
N THR A 54 11.86 2.78 -17.72
CA THR A 54 11.45 4.11 -17.23
C THR A 54 10.29 4.72 -18.01
N ILE A 55 10.15 4.40 -19.30
CA ILE A 55 9.01 4.77 -20.14
C ILE A 55 7.78 3.91 -19.77
N SER A 56 7.97 2.60 -19.58
CA SER A 56 6.94 1.67 -19.09
C SER A 56 6.48 1.99 -17.65
N ALA A 57 7.39 2.50 -16.80
CA ALA A 57 7.08 2.86 -15.42
C ALA A 57 6.37 4.21 -15.24
N ARG A 58 6.32 5.09 -16.25
CA ARG A 58 5.60 6.37 -16.14
C ARG A 58 4.13 6.20 -16.51
N GLU A 59 3.38 5.62 -15.59
CA GLU A 59 1.91 5.70 -15.57
C GLU A 59 1.51 7.18 -15.82
N SER A 60 0.71 7.42 -16.86
CA SER A 60 0.18 8.75 -17.14
C SER A 60 -0.63 9.26 -15.95
N ARG A 61 -0.62 10.57 -15.69
CA ARG A 61 -1.43 11.17 -14.61
C ARG A 61 -2.90 10.72 -14.66
N THR A 62 -3.46 10.59 -15.87
CA THR A 62 -4.82 10.12 -16.10
C THR A 62 -5.01 8.65 -15.75
N GLN A 63 -4.03 7.79 -16.07
CA GLN A 63 -4.06 6.37 -15.71
C GLN A 63 -3.98 6.20 -14.19
N ARG A 64 -3.10 6.97 -13.53
CA ARG A 64 -2.98 6.99 -12.07
C ARG A 64 -4.29 7.40 -11.39
N VAL A 65 -4.93 8.44 -11.89
CA VAL A 65 -6.24 8.88 -11.36
C VAL A 65 -7.28 7.77 -11.53
N ARG A 66 -7.33 7.11 -12.69
CA ARG A 66 -8.28 6.02 -12.95
C ARG A 66 -8.09 4.85 -11.99
N ARG A 67 -6.85 4.39 -11.81
CA ARG A 67 -6.52 3.30 -10.88
C ARG A 67 -6.91 3.64 -9.44
N LEU A 68 -6.59 4.84 -8.98
CA LEU A 68 -6.97 5.30 -7.62
C LEU A 68 -8.49 5.40 -7.46
N GLN A 69 -9.22 5.82 -8.50
CA GLN A 69 -10.69 5.85 -8.46
C GLN A 69 -11.28 4.44 -8.40
N GLU A 70 -10.71 3.48 -9.13
CA GLU A 70 -11.13 2.07 -9.09
C GLU A 70 -10.86 1.46 -7.71
N GLU A 71 -9.70 1.73 -7.12
CA GLU A 71 -9.35 1.31 -5.76
C GLU A 71 -10.30 1.90 -4.72
N ALA A 72 -10.60 3.20 -4.79
CA ALA A 72 -11.55 3.85 -3.91
C ALA A 72 -12.98 3.28 -4.05
N LYS A 73 -13.41 2.94 -5.27
CA LYS A 73 -14.69 2.28 -5.52
C LYS A 73 -14.73 0.87 -4.95
N SER A 74 -13.64 0.11 -5.05
CA SER A 74 -13.55 -1.23 -4.45
C SER A 74 -13.71 -1.15 -2.94
N LEU A 75 -12.93 -0.28 -2.29
CA LEU A 75 -12.97 -0.09 -0.84
C LEU A 75 -14.37 0.36 -0.36
N ALA A 76 -15.02 1.26 -1.10
CA ALA A 76 -16.38 1.68 -0.77
C ALA A 76 -17.40 0.53 -0.86
N ARG A 77 -17.27 -0.37 -1.85
CA ARG A 77 -18.14 -1.55 -1.98
C ARG A 77 -17.96 -2.52 -0.81
N GLU A 78 -16.72 -2.73 -0.38
CA GLU A 78 -16.41 -3.57 0.79
C GLU A 78 -17.08 -3.01 2.05
N GLN A 79 -16.91 -1.71 2.31
CA GLN A 79 -17.52 -1.06 3.47
C GLN A 79 -19.06 -1.11 3.45
N ILE A 80 -19.68 -0.95 2.27
CA ILE A 80 -21.14 -1.10 2.14
C ILE A 80 -21.55 -2.53 2.45
N SER A 81 -20.82 -3.54 1.98
CA SER A 81 -21.11 -4.95 2.29
C SER A 81 -21.00 -5.25 3.78
N GLU A 82 -20.02 -4.68 4.48
CA GLU A 82 -19.91 -4.79 5.94
C GLU A 82 -21.11 -4.15 6.65
N LEU A 83 -21.52 -2.97 6.20
CA LEU A 83 -22.70 -2.29 6.73
C LEU A 83 -23.98 -3.12 6.53
N GLU A 84 -24.13 -3.82 5.40
CA GLU A 84 -25.28 -4.71 5.17
C GLU A 84 -25.37 -5.81 6.24
N ILE A 85 -24.24 -6.42 6.59
CA ILE A 85 -24.15 -7.46 7.62
C ILE A 85 -24.54 -6.87 8.98
N LEU A 86 -24.02 -5.67 9.31
CA LEU A 86 -24.32 -4.99 10.57
C LEU A 86 -25.80 -4.61 10.68
N ILE A 87 -26.43 -4.12 9.60
CA ILE A 87 -27.85 -3.79 9.59
C ILE A 87 -28.70 -5.05 9.83
N ASP A 88 -28.38 -6.16 9.17
CA ASP A 88 -29.10 -7.43 9.35
C ASP A 88 -28.94 -7.97 10.79
N ALA A 89 -27.73 -7.96 11.32
CA ALA A 89 -27.46 -8.35 12.70
C ALA A 89 -28.18 -7.44 13.72
N THR A 90 -28.20 -6.13 13.46
CA THR A 90 -28.90 -5.14 14.30
C THR A 90 -30.41 -5.38 14.28
N ALA A 91 -30.99 -5.69 13.11
CA ALA A 91 -32.41 -6.00 12.99
C ALA A 91 -32.79 -7.24 13.81
N LYS A 92 -31.96 -8.29 13.77
CA LYS A 92 -32.16 -9.51 14.58
C LYS A 92 -32.07 -9.22 16.07
N MET A 93 -31.03 -8.50 16.50
CA MET A 93 -30.87 -8.10 17.91
C MET A 93 -32.03 -7.22 18.40
N ALA A 94 -32.49 -6.29 17.56
CA ALA A 94 -33.64 -5.45 17.87
C ALA A 94 -34.92 -6.29 18.03
N HIS A 95 -35.10 -7.31 17.20
CA HIS A 95 -36.22 -8.25 17.35
C HIS A 95 -36.14 -9.04 18.67
N GLU A 96 -34.97 -9.56 19.03
CA GLU A 96 -34.75 -10.26 20.31
C GLU A 96 -35.07 -9.37 21.52
N ILE A 97 -34.66 -8.10 21.50
CA ILE A 97 -34.98 -7.12 22.57
C ILE A 97 -36.48 -6.83 22.61
N ALA A 98 -37.14 -6.69 21.45
CA ALA A 98 -38.57 -6.42 21.38
C ALA A 98 -39.41 -7.55 21.99
N GLU A 99 -39.00 -8.81 21.74
CA GLU A 99 -39.67 -10.02 22.22
C GLU A 99 -39.29 -10.40 23.67
N GLY A 100 -38.23 -9.82 24.23
CA GLY A 100 -37.71 -10.16 25.57
C GLY A 100 -38.62 -9.83 26.77
N GLY A 101 -39.88 -9.44 26.55
CA GLY A 101 -40.89 -9.33 27.59
C GLY A 101 -40.54 -8.34 28.72
N GLU A 102 -40.74 -8.74 29.97
CA GLU A 102 -40.49 -7.89 31.14
C GLU A 102 -38.99 -7.70 31.46
N ALA A 103 -38.09 -8.42 30.79
CA ALA A 103 -36.64 -8.24 30.97
C ALA A 103 -36.16 -6.87 30.44
N TYR A 104 -36.96 -6.23 29.56
CA TYR A 104 -36.61 -4.95 28.94
C TYR A 104 -37.68 -3.88 29.21
N PRO A 105 -37.28 -2.62 29.48
CA PRO A 105 -38.21 -1.51 29.63
C PRO A 105 -39.09 -1.33 28.39
N VAL A 106 -40.36 -0.92 28.60
CA VAL A 106 -41.34 -0.73 27.53
C VAL A 106 -40.82 0.18 26.42
N GLY A 107 -40.13 1.29 26.77
CA GLY A 107 -39.56 2.21 25.80
C GLY A 107 -38.47 1.59 24.93
N ALA A 108 -37.60 0.76 25.52
CA ALA A 108 -36.57 0.04 24.78
C ALA A 108 -37.20 -0.97 23.81
N ARG A 109 -38.22 -1.72 24.26
CA ARG A 109 -38.94 -2.69 23.42
C ARG A 109 -39.64 -2.04 22.23
N GLU A 110 -40.29 -0.89 22.44
CA GLU A 110 -40.96 -0.16 21.37
C GLU A 110 -39.97 0.35 20.33
N LEU A 111 -38.85 0.95 20.77
CA LEU A 111 -37.80 1.40 19.84
C LEU A 111 -37.20 0.23 19.06
N SER A 112 -36.88 -0.87 19.74
CA SER A 112 -36.33 -2.06 19.11
C SER A 112 -37.32 -2.72 18.14
N ARG A 113 -38.62 -2.74 18.45
CA ARG A 113 -39.65 -3.22 17.52
C ARG A 113 -39.68 -2.39 16.23
N ARG A 114 -39.67 -1.05 16.35
CA ARG A 114 -39.60 -0.17 15.18
C ARG A 114 -38.33 -0.41 14.36
N LEU A 115 -37.18 -0.57 15.04
CA LEU A 115 -35.92 -0.87 14.35
C LEU A 115 -35.97 -2.21 13.62
N ALA A 116 -36.54 -3.25 14.24
CA ALA A 116 -36.70 -4.56 13.61
C ALA A 116 -37.57 -4.51 12.35
N ASP A 117 -38.59 -3.63 12.32
CA ASP A 117 -39.47 -3.45 11.16
C ASP A 117 -38.83 -2.58 10.05
N GLU A 118 -38.08 -1.54 10.43
CA GLU A 118 -37.55 -0.54 9.49
C GLU A 118 -36.21 -0.95 8.85
N LEU A 119 -35.32 -1.59 9.61
CA LEU A 119 -33.98 -1.95 9.14
C LEU A 119 -33.99 -2.90 7.93
N PRO A 120 -34.84 -3.94 7.85
CA PRO A 120 -34.90 -4.81 6.67
C PRO A 120 -35.31 -4.08 5.40
N ARG A 121 -36.25 -3.13 5.49
CA ARG A 121 -36.69 -2.30 4.35
C ARG A 121 -35.60 -1.34 3.91
N THR A 122 -34.92 -0.74 4.88
CA THR A 122 -33.77 0.14 4.64
C THR A 122 -32.63 -0.62 3.96
N LEU A 123 -32.34 -1.84 4.40
CA LEU A 123 -31.32 -2.71 3.80
C LEU A 123 -31.63 -3.06 2.34
N GLN A 124 -32.88 -3.39 2.02
CA GLN A 124 -33.28 -3.65 0.63
C GLN A 124 -33.08 -2.42 -0.26
N THR A 125 -33.44 -1.25 0.24
CA THR A 125 -33.25 0.02 -0.47
C THR A 125 -31.76 0.32 -0.68
N LEU A 126 -30.93 0.12 0.36
CA LEU A 126 -29.48 0.28 0.28
C LEU A 126 -28.88 -0.61 -0.81
N ARG A 127 -29.26 -1.89 -0.88
CA ARG A 127 -28.81 -2.83 -1.90
C ARG A 127 -29.12 -2.37 -3.33
N ILE A 128 -30.33 -1.85 -3.54
CA ILE A 128 -30.76 -1.34 -4.85
C ILE A 128 -29.93 -0.12 -5.25
N VAL A 129 -29.76 0.84 -4.33
CA VAL A 129 -29.02 2.09 -4.60
C VAL A 129 -27.52 1.81 -4.79
N ALA A 130 -26.92 0.94 -3.98
CA ALA A 130 -25.52 0.57 -4.07
C ALA A 130 -25.21 -0.14 -5.40
N LYS A 131 -26.07 -1.09 -5.82
CA LYS A 131 -25.93 -1.79 -7.11
C LYS A 131 -26.05 -0.86 -8.33
N LYS A 132 -26.80 0.24 -8.22
CA LYS A 132 -26.98 1.21 -9.30
C LYS A 132 -25.81 2.20 -9.42
N SER A 133 -25.18 2.55 -8.30
CA SER A 133 -24.30 3.73 -8.22
C SER A 133 -22.81 3.41 -8.33
N LEU A 134 -22.43 2.14 -8.20
CA LEU A 134 -21.04 1.68 -8.16
C LEU A 134 -20.73 0.75 -9.33
#